data_AF-A0A4Q3FU30-F1
#
_entry.id   AF-A0A4Q3FU30-F1
#
_cell.length_a   1.000
_cell.length_b   1.000
_cell.length_c   1.000
_cell.angle_alpha   90.00
_cell.angle_beta   90.00
_cell.angle_gamma   90.00
#
_symmetry.space_group_name_H-M   'P 1'
#
loop_
_entity.id
_entity.type
_entity.pdbx_description
1 polymer ?
#
loop_
_entity_poly.entity_id
_entity_poly.type
_entity_poly.pdbx_seq_one_letter_code
_entity_poly.pdbx_strand_id
1 'polypeptide(L)'
;MLLNFTFAALLSVSAAAAPASAPVTAPVPVYSQTVRADTFTLAAIAPQETPLPALPSGAPTKLGVFESVAISAARLPAAGKWQAARKTDYSQMFGADCAVSGLAGCDSRFATKIRGIADQVAGLSDRDMLNLVNRTVNGAMTYKSDAAIWGTSDYWATPSEMARKGAGDCEDFAIAKYWALRSLGVPDEKLQLVLLQDTRRQLFHAVLIAHTGSGAYVLDNVSNRLLVDTDIAQY
;
A
#
# COMPACT_ATOMS: atom_id res chain seq x y z
N MET A 1 -14.59 17.90 71.72
CA MET A 1 -14.94 19.18 71.06
C MET A 1 -15.07 18.86 69.57
N LEU A 2 -16.28 18.60 69.06
CA LEU A 2 -17.30 19.57 68.59
C LEU A 2 -16.74 20.40 67.42
N LEU A 3 -17.33 20.50 66.22
CA LEU A 3 -18.68 20.22 65.73
C LEU A 3 -18.69 20.14 64.18
N ASN A 4 -19.65 19.37 63.66
CA ASN A 4 -20.17 19.38 62.28
C ASN A 4 -20.64 20.77 61.85
N PHE A 5 -20.76 21.01 60.54
CA PHE A 5 -22.04 21.36 59.90
C PHE A 5 -21.98 21.22 58.37
N THR A 6 -22.86 20.37 57.88
CA THR A 6 -23.28 20.14 56.49
C THR A 6 -24.19 21.29 56.03
N PHE A 7 -24.08 21.73 54.78
CA PHE A 7 -25.20 22.36 54.07
C PHE A 7 -25.22 21.92 52.61
N ALA A 8 -26.31 21.25 52.24
CA ALA A 8 -26.71 20.94 50.89
C ALA A 8 -27.47 22.13 50.30
N ALA A 9 -27.26 22.44 49.02
CA ALA A 9 -28.11 23.34 48.26
C ALA A 9 -28.54 22.65 46.96
N LEU A 10 -29.85 22.47 46.83
CA LEU A 10 -30.54 21.95 45.65
C LEU A 10 -30.42 22.92 44.48
N LEU A 11 -30.09 22.40 43.29
CA LEU A 11 -30.30 23.09 42.02
C LEU A 11 -31.60 22.59 41.38
N SER A 12 -32.63 23.43 41.46
CA SER A 12 -33.90 23.30 40.75
C SER A 12 -33.75 23.71 39.28
N VAL A 13 -34.28 22.88 38.39
CA VAL A 13 -34.44 23.18 36.95
C VAL A 13 -35.64 24.13 36.79
N SER A 14 -35.41 25.28 36.14
CA SER A 14 -36.48 26.14 35.62
C SER A 14 -36.25 26.37 34.14
N ALA A 15 -37.21 25.91 33.33
CA ALA A 15 -37.30 26.22 31.90
C ALA A 15 -37.72 27.69 31.72
N ALA A 16 -37.00 28.42 30.88
CA ALA A 16 -37.39 29.75 30.41
C ALA A 16 -37.63 29.70 28.89
N ALA A 17 -38.76 30.25 28.50
CA ALA A 17 -39.40 30.13 27.20
C ALA A 17 -38.65 30.86 26.07
N ALA A 18 -38.75 30.31 24.86
CA ALA A 18 -38.29 30.92 23.61
C ALA A 18 -39.17 32.12 23.22
N PRO A 19 -38.61 33.18 22.60
CA PRO A 19 -39.39 34.30 22.10
C PRO A 19 -40.15 33.94 20.82
N ALA A 20 -41.37 34.46 20.71
CA ALA A 20 -42.26 34.32 19.57
C ALA A 20 -41.74 35.08 18.33
N SER A 21 -41.68 34.41 17.18
CA SER A 21 -41.43 35.02 15.88
C SER A 21 -42.76 35.42 15.21
N ALA A 22 -42.89 36.71 14.84
CA ALA A 22 -44.01 37.23 14.07
C ALA A 22 -44.04 36.68 12.62
N PRO A 23 -45.22 36.62 11.96
CA PRO A 23 -45.31 36.17 10.58
C PRO A 23 -44.97 37.31 9.62
N VAL A 24 -43.99 37.10 8.74
CA VAL A 24 -43.75 37.98 7.59
C VAL A 24 -44.41 37.34 6.38
N THR A 25 -45.63 37.77 6.07
CA THR A 25 -46.30 37.51 4.79
C THR A 25 -45.93 38.60 3.80
N ALA A 26 -45.03 38.30 2.88
CA ALA A 26 -44.84 39.05 1.64
C ALA A 26 -45.00 38.08 0.46
N PRO A 27 -45.80 38.40 -0.58
CA PRO A 27 -45.93 37.55 -1.75
C PRO A 27 -44.66 37.65 -2.60
N VAL A 28 -44.04 36.51 -2.88
CA VAL A 28 -42.94 36.37 -3.83
C VAL A 28 -43.54 36.39 -5.25
N PRO A 29 -43.06 37.24 -6.18
CA PRO A 29 -43.52 37.21 -7.56
C PRO A 29 -43.05 35.91 -8.23
N VAL A 30 -44.00 35.10 -8.71
CA VAL A 30 -43.73 33.94 -9.54
C VAL A 30 -43.43 34.42 -10.96
N TYR A 31 -42.16 34.43 -11.34
CA TYR A 31 -41.74 34.69 -12.71
C TYR A 31 -41.75 33.37 -13.48
N SER A 32 -42.79 33.13 -14.27
CA SER A 32 -42.83 31.99 -15.20
C SER A 32 -41.95 32.29 -16.40
N GLN A 33 -40.69 31.86 -16.37
CA GLN A 33 -39.89 31.71 -17.57
C GLN A 33 -40.11 30.31 -18.14
N THR A 34 -40.68 30.24 -19.34
CA THR A 34 -40.65 29.04 -20.18
C THR A 34 -39.22 28.82 -20.66
N VAL A 35 -38.46 28.04 -19.91
CA VAL A 35 -37.15 27.55 -20.35
C VAL A 35 -37.41 26.51 -21.45
N ARG A 36 -37.01 26.83 -22.69
CA ARG A 36 -36.93 25.82 -23.75
C ARG A 36 -35.89 24.78 -23.32
N ALA A 37 -36.30 23.52 -23.30
CA ALA A 37 -35.38 22.40 -23.13
C ALA A 37 -34.57 22.25 -24.44
N ASP A 38 -33.53 23.07 -24.59
CA ASP A 38 -32.48 22.77 -25.55
C ASP A 38 -31.65 21.63 -24.95
N THR A 39 -31.74 20.46 -25.57
CA THR A 39 -30.93 19.29 -25.23
C THR A 39 -29.45 19.63 -25.38
N PHE A 40 -28.80 19.97 -24.28
CA PHE A 40 -27.35 19.97 -24.19
C PHE A 40 -26.88 18.53 -24.04
N THR A 41 -26.37 17.98 -25.14
CA THR A 41 -25.61 16.73 -25.12
C THR A 41 -24.29 16.99 -24.39
N LEU A 42 -24.21 16.62 -23.12
CA LEU A 42 -22.94 16.46 -22.41
C LEU A 42 -22.19 15.32 -23.10
N ALA A 43 -21.21 15.67 -23.93
CA ALA A 43 -20.24 14.69 -24.40
C ALA A 43 -19.52 14.13 -23.16
N ALA A 44 -19.67 12.82 -22.94
CA ALA A 44 -18.93 12.11 -21.90
C ALA A 44 -17.44 12.23 -22.22
N ILE A 45 -16.72 13.06 -21.45
CA ILE A 45 -15.27 13.04 -21.43
C ILE A 45 -14.89 11.78 -20.66
N ALA A 46 -14.53 10.73 -21.39
CA ALA A 46 -13.95 9.53 -20.78
C ALA A 46 -12.69 9.94 -20.00
N PRO A 47 -12.46 9.42 -18.78
CA PRO A 47 -11.19 9.61 -18.11
C PRO A 47 -10.09 9.04 -19.01
N GLN A 48 -9.18 9.90 -19.47
CA GLN A 48 -7.97 9.44 -20.14
C GLN A 48 -7.09 8.79 -19.08
N GLU A 49 -7.11 7.47 -19.02
CA GLU A 49 -6.07 6.69 -18.33
C GLU A 49 -4.74 7.04 -18.99
N THR A 50 -3.97 7.89 -18.33
CA THR A 50 -2.59 8.17 -18.75
C THR A 50 -1.82 6.87 -18.54
N PRO A 51 -1.21 6.28 -19.58
CA PRO A 51 -0.47 5.04 -19.43
C PRO A 51 0.67 5.26 -18.43
N LEU A 52 0.79 4.36 -17.45
CA LEU A 52 1.93 4.33 -16.54
C LEU A 52 3.24 4.36 -17.35
N PRO A 53 4.25 5.14 -16.93
CA PRO A 53 5.54 5.16 -17.62
C PRO A 53 6.11 3.74 -17.69
N ALA A 54 6.25 3.22 -18.90
CA ALA A 54 6.84 1.92 -19.13
C ALA A 54 8.35 2.01 -18.86
N LEU A 55 8.84 1.24 -17.91
CA LEU A 55 10.28 1.05 -17.75
C LEU A 55 10.87 0.56 -19.07
N PRO A 56 12.07 1.03 -19.48
CA PRO A 56 12.69 0.59 -20.72
C PRO A 56 12.81 -0.94 -20.76
N SER A 57 12.27 -1.56 -21.80
CA SER A 57 12.35 -3.01 -22.01
C SER A 57 13.80 -3.41 -22.29
N GLY A 58 14.36 -4.21 -21.39
CA GLY A 58 15.74 -4.66 -21.44
C GLY A 58 15.99 -5.52 -20.20
N ALA A 59 16.12 -6.84 -20.42
CA ALA A 59 16.47 -7.77 -19.35
C ALA A 59 17.88 -7.42 -18.82
N PRO A 60 18.11 -7.42 -17.50
CA PRO A 60 19.44 -7.18 -16.95
C PRO A 60 20.44 -8.22 -17.46
N THR A 61 21.55 -7.76 -18.03
CA THR A 61 22.59 -8.62 -18.63
C THR A 61 23.45 -9.33 -17.56
N LYS A 62 23.27 -8.99 -16.28
CA LYS A 62 23.95 -9.61 -15.12
C LYS A 62 22.97 -9.73 -13.96
N LEU A 63 22.61 -10.96 -13.57
CA LEU A 63 21.74 -11.26 -12.41
C LEU A 63 22.51 -11.27 -11.08
N GLY A 64 23.83 -11.10 -11.12
CA GLY A 64 24.67 -10.98 -9.93
C GLY A 64 24.44 -9.64 -9.26
N VAL A 65 24.20 -9.68 -7.95
CA VAL A 65 23.98 -8.53 -7.07
C VAL A 65 24.95 -8.62 -5.89
N PHE A 66 25.15 -7.52 -5.15
CA PHE A 66 26.03 -7.46 -3.97
C PHE A 66 27.48 -7.84 -4.29
N GLU A 67 27.96 -7.47 -5.49
CA GLU A 67 29.28 -7.86 -6.01
C GLU A 67 29.55 -9.38 -5.99
N SER A 68 28.48 -10.18 -5.93
CA SER A 68 28.54 -11.63 -5.78
C SER A 68 28.11 -12.37 -7.05
N VAL A 69 28.35 -13.68 -7.07
CA VAL A 69 27.81 -14.56 -8.12
C VAL A 69 26.41 -15.00 -7.73
N ALA A 70 25.46 -14.87 -8.65
CA ALA A 70 24.11 -15.37 -8.44
C ALA A 70 24.12 -16.91 -8.47
N ILE A 71 23.91 -17.54 -7.30
CA ILE A 71 23.68 -18.98 -7.22
C ILE A 71 22.19 -19.23 -7.34
N SER A 72 21.79 -20.07 -8.29
CA SER A 72 20.39 -20.40 -8.49
C SER A 72 19.81 -21.09 -7.26
N ALA A 73 18.76 -20.50 -6.68
CA ALA A 73 17.98 -21.06 -5.60
C ALA A 73 16.97 -22.14 -6.06
N ALA A 74 17.00 -22.58 -7.32
CA ALA A 74 15.95 -23.41 -7.94
C ALA A 74 15.64 -24.73 -7.21
N ARG A 75 16.54 -25.23 -6.36
CA ARG A 75 16.35 -26.46 -5.57
C ARG A 75 15.91 -26.21 -4.12
N LEU A 76 15.77 -24.96 -3.71
CA LEU A 76 15.28 -24.61 -2.37
C LEU A 76 13.75 -24.65 -2.34
N PRO A 77 13.12 -25.05 -1.22
CA PRO A 77 11.65 -24.97 -1.07
C PRO A 77 11.09 -23.57 -1.38
N ALA A 78 11.84 -22.52 -1.02
CA ALA A 78 11.53 -21.13 -1.32
C ALA A 78 11.36 -20.85 -2.83
N ALA A 79 12.05 -21.58 -3.72
CA ALA A 79 11.87 -21.38 -5.16
C ALA A 79 10.46 -21.75 -5.62
N GLY A 80 9.91 -22.86 -5.13
CA GLY A 80 8.52 -23.26 -5.43
C GLY A 80 7.52 -22.24 -4.90
N LYS A 81 7.71 -21.78 -3.66
CA LYS A 81 6.88 -20.73 -3.03
C LYS A 81 6.96 -19.40 -3.80
N TRP A 82 8.15 -19.01 -4.25
CA TRP A 82 8.32 -17.82 -5.08
C TRP A 82 7.63 -17.92 -6.44
N GLN A 83 7.69 -19.08 -7.10
CA GLN A 83 6.92 -19.29 -8.33
C GLN A 83 5.41 -19.19 -8.07
N ALA A 84 4.92 -19.67 -6.92
CA ALA A 84 3.52 -19.50 -6.54
C ALA A 84 3.16 -18.03 -6.30
N ALA A 85 3.99 -17.28 -5.55
CA ALA A 85 3.81 -15.85 -5.32
C ALA A 85 3.82 -15.03 -6.62
N ARG A 86 4.72 -15.35 -7.56
CA ARG A 86 4.78 -14.70 -8.89
C ARG A 86 3.54 -14.93 -9.75
N LYS A 87 2.89 -16.09 -9.60
CA LYS A 87 1.67 -16.49 -10.31
C LYS A 87 0.38 -16.06 -9.61
N THR A 88 0.49 -15.55 -8.38
CA THR A 88 -0.68 -15.14 -7.61
C THR A 88 -1.35 -13.95 -8.27
N ASP A 89 -2.66 -13.99 -8.44
CA ASP A 89 -3.42 -12.83 -8.89
C ASP A 89 -3.57 -11.82 -7.74
N TYR A 90 -2.80 -10.73 -7.83
CA TYR A 90 -2.86 -9.59 -6.92
C TYR A 90 -3.63 -8.41 -7.51
N SER A 91 -4.07 -8.49 -8.77
CA SER A 91 -4.64 -7.36 -9.51
C SER A 91 -5.88 -6.80 -8.82
N GLN A 92 -6.75 -7.67 -8.32
CA GLN A 92 -7.98 -7.27 -7.63
C GLN A 92 -7.70 -6.56 -6.30
N MET A 93 -6.63 -6.92 -5.59
CA MET A 93 -6.27 -6.26 -4.33
C MET A 93 -5.81 -4.82 -4.56
N PHE A 94 -5.10 -4.59 -5.66
CA PHE A 94 -4.45 -3.32 -5.98
C PHE A 94 -5.21 -2.46 -7.00
N GLY A 95 -6.28 -3.00 -7.59
CA GLY A 95 -7.20 -2.27 -8.46
C GLY A 95 -8.22 -1.45 -7.69
N ALA A 96 -8.82 -0.46 -8.37
CA ALA A 96 -9.85 0.42 -7.81
C ALA A 96 -11.08 -0.34 -7.29
N ASP A 97 -11.39 -1.48 -7.91
CA ASP A 97 -12.60 -2.26 -7.63
C ASP A 97 -12.45 -3.29 -6.51
N CYS A 98 -11.34 -3.30 -5.76
CA CYS A 98 -11.10 -4.26 -4.67
C CYS A 98 -12.34 -4.46 -3.77
N ALA A 99 -12.97 -3.36 -3.34
CA ALA A 99 -14.14 -3.39 -2.47
C ALA A 99 -15.38 -4.02 -3.13
N VAL A 100 -15.51 -3.88 -4.45
CA VAL A 100 -16.63 -4.43 -5.23
C VAL A 100 -16.41 -5.92 -5.55
N SER A 101 -15.16 -6.36 -5.64
CA SER A 101 -14.78 -7.77 -5.87
C SER A 101 -15.03 -8.68 -4.66
N GLY A 102 -15.46 -8.14 -3.51
CA GLY A 102 -15.74 -8.93 -2.30
C GLY A 102 -14.50 -9.53 -1.63
N LEU A 103 -13.31 -9.05 -2.00
CA LEU A 103 -12.05 -9.49 -1.41
C LEU A 103 -11.93 -9.00 0.04
N ALA A 104 -11.69 -9.95 0.95
CA ALA A 104 -11.52 -9.63 2.35
C ALA A 104 -10.24 -8.80 2.59
N GLY A 105 -10.36 -7.71 3.35
CA GLY A 105 -9.25 -6.82 3.70
C GLY A 105 -9.02 -5.66 2.73
N CYS A 106 -9.93 -5.39 1.78
CA CYS A 106 -9.78 -4.25 0.88
C CYS A 106 -9.79 -2.87 1.57
N ASP A 107 -10.50 -2.73 2.68
CA ASP A 107 -10.53 -1.55 3.54
C ASP A 107 -9.33 -1.49 4.52
N SER A 108 -8.51 -2.55 4.57
CA SER A 108 -7.34 -2.58 5.43
C SER A 108 -6.37 -1.45 5.10
N ARG A 109 -5.60 -1.07 6.11
CA ARG A 109 -4.51 -0.12 5.95
C ARG A 109 -3.51 -0.57 4.88
N PHE A 110 -3.23 -1.87 4.81
CA PHE A 110 -2.35 -2.43 3.79
C PHE A 110 -2.90 -2.19 2.39
N ALA A 111 -4.08 -2.73 2.09
CA ALA A 111 -4.67 -2.64 0.76
C ALA A 111 -4.88 -1.17 0.33
N THR A 112 -5.37 -0.33 1.23
CA THR A 112 -5.60 1.10 0.96
C THR A 112 -4.29 1.83 0.64
N LYS A 113 -3.21 1.57 1.39
CA LYS A 113 -1.92 2.21 1.14
C LYS A 113 -1.29 1.76 -0.17
N ILE A 114 -1.36 0.48 -0.51
CA ILE A 114 -0.79 -0.03 -1.76
C ILE A 114 -1.56 0.49 -2.98
N ARG A 115 -2.90 0.49 -2.94
CA ARG A 115 -3.70 1.09 -4.03
C ARG A 115 -3.36 2.56 -4.27
N GLY A 116 -3.22 3.33 -3.20
CA GLY A 116 -2.87 4.75 -3.29
C GLY A 116 -1.47 5.05 -3.84
N ILE A 117 -0.63 4.04 -4.12
CA ILE A 117 0.64 4.25 -4.81
C ILE A 117 0.39 4.70 -6.25
N ALA A 118 -0.59 4.10 -6.94
CA ALA A 118 -0.90 4.40 -8.34
C ALA A 118 -1.19 5.90 -8.56
N ASP A 119 -1.84 6.55 -7.60
CA ASP A 119 -2.19 7.98 -7.65
C ASP A 119 -0.96 8.90 -7.51
N GLN A 120 0.16 8.39 -6.98
CA GLN A 120 1.34 9.18 -6.61
C GLN A 120 2.54 8.97 -7.55
N VAL A 121 2.50 7.96 -8.42
CA VAL A 121 3.65 7.60 -9.27
C VAL A 121 3.76 8.40 -10.56
N ALA A 122 2.71 9.12 -10.94
CA ALA A 122 2.71 9.90 -12.18
C ALA A 122 3.85 10.94 -12.19
N GLY A 123 4.73 10.84 -13.18
CA GLY A 123 5.87 11.75 -13.34
C GLY A 123 7.07 11.49 -12.42
N LEU A 124 7.06 10.42 -11.61
CA LEU A 124 8.22 10.03 -10.81
C LEU A 124 9.31 9.41 -11.67
N SER A 125 10.57 9.59 -11.25
CA SER A 125 11.68 8.78 -11.75
C SER A 125 11.56 7.33 -11.29
N ASP A 126 12.22 6.40 -11.98
CA ASP A 126 12.30 4.98 -11.56
C ASP A 126 12.70 4.87 -10.08
N ARG A 127 13.75 5.60 -9.69
CA ARG A 127 14.27 5.61 -8.31
C ARG A 127 13.23 6.11 -7.31
N ASP A 128 12.52 7.18 -7.64
CA ASP A 128 11.50 7.75 -6.74
C ASP A 128 10.27 6.84 -6.61
N MET A 129 9.86 6.19 -7.70
CA MET A 129 8.82 5.16 -7.68
C MET A 129 9.24 3.98 -6.78
N LEU A 130 10.47 3.46 -6.93
CA LEU A 130 10.99 2.38 -6.08
C LEU A 130 11.01 2.79 -4.61
N ASN A 131 11.45 4.02 -4.31
CA ASN A 131 11.49 4.55 -2.96
C ASN A 131 10.09 4.71 -2.36
N LEU A 132 9.13 5.21 -3.16
CA LEU A 132 7.72 5.32 -2.76
C LEU A 132 7.13 3.95 -2.42
N VAL A 133 7.34 2.94 -3.28
CA VAL A 133 6.86 1.56 -3.02
C VAL A 133 7.50 1.00 -1.74
N ASN A 134 8.83 1.10 -1.62
CA ASN A 134 9.56 0.57 -0.46
C ASN A 134 9.01 1.14 0.85
N ARG A 135 8.89 2.48 0.92
CA ARG A 135 8.37 3.18 2.10
C ARG A 135 6.90 2.89 2.37
N THR A 136 6.10 2.77 1.31
CA THR A 136 4.66 2.53 1.46
C THR A 136 4.40 1.13 2.01
N VAL A 137 5.04 0.10 1.48
CA VAL A 137 4.92 -1.28 1.98
C VAL A 137 5.46 -1.38 3.42
N ASN A 138 6.66 -0.84 3.67
CA ASN A 138 7.25 -0.85 5.01
C ASN A 138 6.39 -0.11 6.03
N GLY A 139 5.74 0.97 5.60
CA GLY A 139 4.78 1.68 6.42
C GLY A 139 3.53 0.85 6.64
N ALA A 140 2.99 0.20 5.61
CA ALA A 140 1.71 -0.50 5.57
C ALA A 140 1.64 -1.77 6.42
N MET A 141 2.77 -2.45 6.64
CA MET A 141 2.85 -3.74 7.33
C MET A 141 3.65 -3.67 8.63
N THR A 142 3.36 -4.58 9.56
CA THR A 142 4.17 -4.79 10.78
C THR A 142 5.00 -6.05 10.63
N TYR A 143 6.30 -5.99 10.95
CA TYR A 143 7.13 -7.19 10.96
C TYR A 143 6.70 -8.14 12.09
N LYS A 144 6.39 -9.40 11.75
CA LYS A 144 6.16 -10.51 12.67
C LYS A 144 6.57 -11.81 11.98
N SER A 145 7.27 -12.69 12.68
CA SER A 145 7.63 -14.03 12.16
C SER A 145 6.40 -14.88 11.87
N ASP A 146 6.50 -15.80 10.92
CA ASP A 146 5.44 -16.77 10.62
C ASP A 146 5.00 -17.62 11.81
N ALA A 147 5.91 -17.97 12.71
CA ALA A 147 5.57 -18.69 13.93
C ALA A 147 4.54 -17.92 14.78
N ALA A 148 4.60 -16.60 14.76
CA ALA A 148 3.70 -15.73 15.52
C ALA A 148 2.38 -15.43 14.80
N ILE A 149 2.35 -15.43 13.47
CA ILE A 149 1.14 -15.12 12.68
C ILE A 149 0.35 -16.41 12.36
N TRP A 150 1.07 -17.47 11.99
CA TRP A 150 0.57 -18.68 11.35
C TRP A 150 0.86 -19.96 12.14
N GLY A 151 1.76 -19.91 13.14
CA GLY A 151 2.12 -21.09 13.94
C GLY A 151 2.98 -22.12 13.19
N THR A 152 3.62 -21.72 12.10
CA THR A 152 4.53 -22.54 11.30
C THR A 152 5.87 -21.83 11.12
N SER A 153 6.90 -22.57 10.68
CA SER A 153 8.25 -22.03 10.52
C SER A 153 8.41 -21.14 9.29
N ASP A 154 7.58 -21.32 8.25
CA ASP A 154 7.69 -20.62 6.96
C ASP A 154 6.36 -20.72 6.18
N TYR A 155 5.69 -19.60 5.94
CA TYR A 155 4.40 -19.42 5.29
C TYR A 155 4.33 -18.12 4.48
N TRP A 156 4.23 -18.25 3.15
CA TRP A 156 4.19 -17.08 2.27
C TRP A 156 2.75 -16.64 2.09
N ALA A 157 2.40 -15.49 2.68
CA ALA A 157 1.02 -15.04 2.74
C ALA A 157 0.47 -14.64 1.36
N THR A 158 -0.82 -14.88 1.12
CA THR A 158 -1.54 -14.35 -0.05
C THR A 158 -1.84 -12.85 0.12
N PRO A 159 -2.17 -12.12 -0.96
CA PRO A 159 -2.54 -10.70 -0.87
C PRO A 159 -3.66 -10.44 0.14
N SER A 160 -4.69 -11.31 0.15
CA SER A 160 -5.82 -11.20 1.08
C SER A 160 -5.42 -11.44 2.53
N GLU A 161 -4.47 -12.33 2.78
CA GLU A 161 -3.95 -12.63 4.10
C GLU A 161 -3.10 -11.49 4.64
N MET A 162 -2.18 -10.96 3.83
CA MET A 162 -1.41 -9.76 4.18
C MET A 162 -2.33 -8.58 4.46
N ALA A 163 -3.38 -8.39 3.65
CA ALA A 163 -4.37 -7.33 3.87
C ALA A 163 -5.10 -7.48 5.21
N ARG A 164 -5.58 -8.69 5.54
CA ARG A 164 -6.28 -8.94 6.82
C ARG A 164 -5.37 -8.86 8.04
N LYS A 165 -4.15 -9.41 7.95
CA LYS A 165 -3.21 -9.48 9.07
C LYS A 165 -2.46 -8.16 9.28
N GLY A 166 -2.19 -7.42 8.20
CA GLY A 166 -1.34 -6.24 8.23
C GLY A 166 0.08 -6.51 8.74
N ALA A 167 0.54 -7.76 8.61
CA ALA A 167 1.81 -8.23 9.13
C ALA A 167 2.36 -9.38 8.29
N GLY A 168 3.68 -9.56 8.36
CA GLY A 168 4.45 -10.61 7.68
C GLY A 168 5.92 -10.51 8.10
N ASP A 169 6.77 -11.38 7.60
CA ASP A 169 8.22 -11.32 7.79
C ASP A 169 8.96 -10.87 6.51
N CYS A 170 10.24 -11.21 6.35
CA CYS A 170 11.08 -10.59 5.32
C CYS A 170 10.59 -10.86 3.89
N GLU A 171 10.21 -12.09 3.58
CA GLU A 171 9.72 -12.48 2.27
C GLU A 171 8.36 -11.86 1.99
N ASP A 172 7.46 -11.78 2.98
CA ASP A 172 6.13 -11.22 2.77
C ASP A 172 6.24 -9.74 2.37
N PHE A 173 7.16 -8.99 2.99
CA PHE A 173 7.44 -7.61 2.58
C PHE A 173 8.05 -7.54 1.18
N ALA A 174 8.98 -8.44 0.83
CA ALA A 174 9.58 -8.47 -0.51
C ALA A 174 8.54 -8.84 -1.59
N ILE A 175 7.65 -9.79 -1.31
CA ILE A 175 6.54 -10.22 -2.17
C ILE A 175 5.53 -9.08 -2.35
N ALA A 176 5.13 -8.39 -1.26
CA ALA A 176 4.23 -7.25 -1.34
C ALA A 176 4.81 -6.12 -2.22
N LYS A 177 6.12 -5.83 -2.09
CA LYS A 177 6.82 -4.88 -2.95
C LYS A 177 6.87 -5.34 -4.40
N TYR A 178 7.10 -6.63 -4.63
CA TYR A 178 7.09 -7.20 -5.97
C TYR A 178 5.72 -7.00 -6.61
N TRP A 179 4.64 -7.40 -5.96
CA TRP A 179 3.29 -7.23 -6.51
C TRP A 179 2.96 -5.75 -6.75
N ALA A 180 3.32 -4.86 -5.82
CA ALA A 180 3.10 -3.42 -5.98
C ALA A 180 3.84 -2.88 -7.22
N LEU A 181 5.11 -3.25 -7.43
CA LEU A 181 5.87 -2.83 -8.62
C LEU A 181 5.30 -3.44 -9.90
N ARG A 182 4.89 -4.72 -9.86
CA ARG A 182 4.24 -5.36 -11.01
C ARG A 182 2.92 -4.68 -11.38
N SER A 183 2.12 -4.23 -10.40
CA SER A 183 0.88 -3.47 -10.67
C SER A 183 1.14 -2.09 -11.27
N LEU A 184 2.34 -1.54 -11.09
CA LEU A 184 2.77 -0.29 -11.71
C LEU A 184 3.42 -0.51 -13.09
N GLY A 185 3.43 -1.75 -13.58
CA GLY A 185 3.97 -2.09 -14.90
C GLY A 185 5.47 -2.41 -14.93
N VAL A 186 6.15 -2.49 -13.78
CA VAL A 186 7.57 -2.87 -13.73
C VAL A 186 7.73 -4.31 -14.22
N PRO A 187 8.52 -4.60 -15.28
CA PRO A 187 8.71 -5.95 -15.81
C PRO A 187 9.20 -6.97 -14.78
N ASP A 188 8.74 -8.21 -14.86
CA ASP A 188 9.05 -9.27 -13.89
C ASP A 188 10.53 -9.63 -13.92
N GLU A 189 11.15 -9.62 -15.10
CA GLU A 189 12.58 -9.84 -15.31
C GLU A 189 13.49 -8.77 -14.68
N LYS A 190 12.92 -7.63 -14.27
CA LYS A 190 13.63 -6.58 -13.54
C LYS A 190 13.53 -6.74 -12.03
N LEU A 191 12.76 -7.70 -11.53
CA LEU A 191 12.50 -7.91 -10.12
C LEU A 191 13.05 -9.27 -9.68
N GLN A 192 13.91 -9.25 -8.67
CA GLN A 192 14.59 -10.44 -8.20
C GLN A 192 14.44 -10.54 -6.68
N LEU A 193 13.75 -11.57 -6.21
CA LEU A 193 13.79 -11.95 -4.80
C LEU A 193 15.17 -12.53 -4.48
N VAL A 194 15.82 -12.00 -3.45
CA VAL A 194 17.14 -12.47 -3.01
C VAL A 194 17.05 -12.92 -1.56
N LEU A 195 17.50 -14.15 -1.32
CA LEU A 195 17.76 -14.68 0.02
C LEU A 195 19.25 -14.51 0.31
N LEU A 196 19.58 -13.92 1.44
CA LEU A 196 20.94 -13.58 1.83
C LEU A 196 21.16 -13.79 3.33
N GLN A 197 22.41 -13.63 3.77
CA GLN A 197 22.75 -13.60 5.19
C GLN A 197 23.14 -12.17 5.56
N ASP A 198 22.35 -11.53 6.43
CA ASP A 198 22.75 -10.26 7.03
C ASP A 198 23.86 -10.54 8.05
N THR A 199 25.10 -10.28 7.66
CA THR A 199 26.29 -10.57 8.49
C THR A 199 26.36 -9.69 9.73
N ARG A 200 25.75 -8.49 9.70
CA ARG A 200 25.71 -7.58 10.84
C ARG A 200 24.72 -8.05 11.91
N ARG A 201 23.56 -8.57 11.48
CA ARG A 201 22.50 -9.07 12.38
C ARG A 201 22.58 -10.57 12.66
N GLN A 202 23.44 -11.28 11.92
CA GLN A 202 23.63 -12.72 12.00
C GLN A 202 22.35 -13.53 11.75
N LEU A 203 21.55 -13.13 10.76
CA LEU A 203 20.30 -13.78 10.40
C LEU A 203 20.18 -13.98 8.89
N PHE A 204 19.39 -14.99 8.48
CA PHE A 204 18.95 -15.10 7.10
C PHE A 204 17.86 -14.06 6.83
N HIS A 205 17.92 -13.44 5.65
CA HIS A 205 17.05 -12.35 5.27
C HIS A 205 16.57 -12.50 3.83
N ALA A 206 15.43 -11.89 3.52
CA ALA A 206 14.88 -11.80 2.17
C ALA A 206 14.66 -10.33 1.79
N VAL A 207 15.11 -9.96 0.60
CA VAL A 207 14.95 -8.61 0.03
C VAL A 207 14.49 -8.70 -1.41
N LEU A 208 13.89 -7.61 -1.91
CA LEU A 208 13.60 -7.46 -3.33
C LEU A 208 14.65 -6.56 -3.98
N ILE A 209 15.24 -7.04 -5.08
CA ILE A 209 16.07 -6.22 -5.95
C ILE A 209 15.23 -5.74 -7.14
N ALA A 210 15.35 -4.46 -7.46
CA ALA A 210 14.80 -3.86 -8.68
C ALA A 210 15.93 -3.35 -9.58
N HIS A 211 16.02 -3.90 -10.79
CA HIS A 211 16.99 -3.52 -11.81
C HIS A 211 16.47 -2.36 -12.66
N THR A 212 17.20 -1.25 -12.69
CA THR A 212 16.87 -0.07 -13.51
C THR A 212 18.03 0.26 -14.45
N GLY A 213 17.83 1.22 -15.37
CA GLY A 213 18.93 1.71 -16.20
C GLY A 213 20.07 2.39 -15.41
N SER A 214 19.81 2.78 -14.15
CA SER A 214 20.78 3.44 -13.28
C SER A 214 21.45 2.52 -12.26
N GLY A 215 21.08 1.24 -12.21
CA GLY A 215 21.62 0.26 -11.26
C GLY A 215 20.56 -0.65 -10.64
N ALA A 216 21.02 -1.56 -9.79
CA ALA A 216 20.20 -2.48 -9.00
C ALA A 216 19.95 -1.89 -7.61
N TYR A 217 18.69 -1.69 -7.25
CA TYR A 217 18.30 -1.09 -5.98
C TYR A 217 17.72 -2.15 -5.04
N VAL A 218 18.06 -2.05 -3.76
CA VAL A 218 17.57 -2.95 -2.71
C VAL A 218 16.35 -2.34 -2.03
N LEU A 219 15.22 -3.03 -2.11
CA LEU A 219 14.00 -2.70 -1.38
C LEU A 219 13.86 -3.65 -0.19
N ASP A 220 14.08 -3.10 1.00
CA ASP A 220 14.26 -3.85 2.24
C ASP A 220 13.25 -3.44 3.30
N ASN A 221 12.77 -4.35 4.14
CA ASN A 221 11.88 -4.04 5.25
C ASN A 221 12.61 -3.54 6.51
N VAL A 222 13.91 -3.82 6.67
CA VAL A 222 14.67 -3.33 7.84
C VAL A 222 15.10 -1.87 7.69
N SER A 223 14.96 -1.29 6.49
CA SER A 223 15.33 0.10 6.19
C SER A 223 14.48 0.70 5.08
N ASN A 224 14.04 1.95 5.28
CA ASN A 224 13.38 2.73 4.23
C ASN A 224 14.36 3.37 3.24
N ARG A 225 15.68 3.31 3.50
CA ARG A 225 16.67 3.86 2.56
C ARG A 225 16.75 2.98 1.33
N LEU A 226 16.48 3.56 0.17
CA LEU A 226 16.73 2.92 -1.12
C LEU A 226 18.21 3.09 -1.49
N LEU A 227 18.96 1.99 -1.41
CA LEU A 227 20.39 1.95 -1.71
C LEU A 227 20.64 1.10 -2.95
N VAL A 228 21.73 1.39 -3.65
CA VAL A 228 22.28 0.47 -4.67
C VAL A 228 22.82 -0.76 -3.95
N ASP A 229 22.69 -1.93 -4.55
CA ASP A 229 23.13 -3.19 -3.97
C ASP A 229 24.61 -3.18 -3.52
N THR A 230 25.50 -2.57 -4.31
CA THR A 230 26.93 -2.43 -4.00
C THR A 230 27.23 -1.53 -2.81
N ASP A 231 26.28 -0.70 -2.35
CA ASP A 231 26.47 0.20 -1.20
C ASP A 231 26.15 -0.50 0.15
N ILE A 232 25.75 -1.78 0.12
CA ILE A 232 25.35 -2.54 1.32
C ILE A 232 26.37 -3.62 1.63
N ALA A 233 27.37 -3.26 2.43
CA ALA A 233 28.49 -4.14 2.74
C ALA A 233 28.14 -5.37 3.60
N GLN A 234 27.03 -5.35 4.33
CA GLN A 234 26.67 -6.44 5.25
C GLN A 234 25.82 -7.57 4.62
N TYR A 235 25.46 -7.46 3.34
CA TYR A 235 24.62 -8.43 2.61
C TYR A 235 25.44 -9.34 1.70
#